data_AF-A0A2N3XUE6-F1
#
_entry.id   AF-A0A2N3XUE6-F1
#
_cell.length_a   1.000
_cell.length_b   1.000
_cell.length_c   1.000
_cell.angle_alpha   90.00
_cell.angle_beta   90.00
_cell.angle_gamma   90.00
#
_symmetry.space_group_name_H-M   'P 1'
#
loop_
_entity.id
_entity.type
_entity.pdbx_description
1 polymer ?
#
loop_
_entity_poly.entity_id
_entity_poly.type
_entity_poly.pdbx_seq_one_letter_code
_entity_poly.pdbx_strand_id
1 'polypeptide(L)'
;MLRVKLSPSTTMDHGLKSALRSVRKEAPDEQVDGYPMVTTQPLSTSCGIYVSATPQDTFVVDVDATESDRPEHRDTCAVAKRVASMVLSNLPAKN
;
A
#
# COMPACT_ATOMS: atom_id res chain seq x y z
N MET A 1 -1.64 -7.82 -13.15
CA MET A 1 -2.28 -6.49 -13.38
C MET A 1 -1.86 -5.57 -12.25
N LEU A 2 -1.51 -4.32 -12.53
CA LEU A 2 -1.22 -3.30 -11.50
C LEU A 2 -2.40 -2.34 -11.40
N ARG A 3 -2.89 -2.10 -10.18
CA ARG A 3 -3.90 -1.08 -9.90
C ARG A 3 -3.41 -0.19 -8.77
N VAL A 4 -3.35 1.11 -9.03
CA VAL A 4 -3.07 2.13 -8.01
C VAL A 4 -4.35 2.93 -7.80
N LYS A 5 -4.80 3.00 -6.54
CA LYS A 5 -5.94 3.83 -6.15
C LYS A 5 -5.45 4.89 -5.17
N LEU A 6 -5.62 6.14 -5.58
CA LEU A 6 -5.34 7.30 -4.74
C LEU A 6 -6.68 7.78 -4.17
N SER A 7 -6.80 7.75 -2.84
CA SER A 7 -7.98 8.26 -2.14
C SER A 7 -7.56 9.41 -1.22
N PRO A 8 -7.42 10.64 -1.76
CA PRO A 8 -7.25 11.82 -0.91
C PRO A 8 -8.48 11.98 -0.02
N SER A 9 -8.26 12.16 1.28
CA SER A 9 -9.25 12.33 2.37
C SER A 9 -10.72 11.96 2.06
N THR A 10 -11.17 10.78 2.50
CA THR A 10 -12.60 10.39 2.45
C THR A 10 -13.31 10.79 3.76
N THR A 11 -13.51 12.09 4.01
CA THR A 11 -14.47 12.66 4.98
C THR A 11 -14.47 12.15 6.44
N MET A 12 -13.53 11.30 6.85
CA MET A 12 -13.33 10.84 8.22
C MET A 12 -11.83 10.95 8.50
N ASP A 13 -11.42 11.65 9.55
CA ASP A 13 -10.04 11.89 10.02
C ASP A 13 -9.27 10.59 10.42
N HIS A 14 -9.43 9.51 9.66
CA HIS A 14 -9.11 8.14 10.07
C HIS A 14 -8.54 7.27 8.94
N GLY A 15 -8.09 7.80 7.78
CA GLY A 15 -7.68 7.05 6.59
C GLY A 15 -7.04 5.68 6.85
N LEU A 16 -5.83 5.65 7.41
CA LEU A 16 -5.15 4.40 7.76
C LEU A 16 -5.83 3.67 8.92
N LYS A 17 -6.34 4.37 9.95
CA LYS A 17 -7.08 3.77 11.08
C LYS A 17 -8.34 3.00 10.64
N SER A 18 -8.98 3.43 9.56
CA SER A 18 -10.18 2.81 8.99
C SER A 18 -9.81 1.63 8.10
N ALA A 19 -8.78 1.78 7.27
CA ALA A 19 -8.20 0.66 6.51
C ALA A 19 -7.68 -0.44 7.43
N LEU A 20 -7.00 -0.06 8.53
CA LEU A 20 -6.58 -0.96 9.60
C LEU A 20 -7.79 -1.70 10.16
N ARG A 21 -8.84 -1.03 10.64
CA ARG A 21 -10.04 -1.70 11.17
C ARG A 21 -10.64 -2.76 10.24
N SER A 22 -10.56 -2.59 8.92
CA SER A 22 -11.08 -3.54 7.93
C SER A 22 -10.12 -4.71 7.64
N VAL A 23 -8.82 -4.55 7.88
CA VAL A 23 -7.79 -5.51 7.44
C VAL A 23 -7.05 -6.16 8.63
N ARG A 24 -6.86 -5.46 9.75
CA ARG A 24 -6.20 -5.94 10.99
C ARG A 24 -6.76 -5.25 12.25
N LYS A 25 -6.89 -5.96 13.37
CA LYS A 25 -7.37 -5.37 14.65
C LYS A 25 -6.40 -4.34 15.25
N GLU A 26 -5.11 -4.41 14.92
CA GLU A 26 -4.05 -3.54 15.44
C GLU A 26 -3.20 -2.97 14.29
N ALA A 27 -2.62 -1.78 14.50
CA ALA A 27 -1.75 -1.11 13.53
C ALA A 27 -0.39 -1.83 13.47
N PRO A 28 0.09 -2.27 12.29
CA PRO A 28 1.37 -2.97 12.17
C PRO A 28 2.56 -2.00 12.19
N ASP A 29 3.71 -2.51 12.62
CA ASP A 29 5.02 -1.83 12.57
C ASP A 29 5.63 -1.76 11.15
N GLU A 30 4.86 -2.12 10.12
CA GLU A 30 5.32 -2.16 8.74
C GLU A 30 5.40 -0.75 8.13
N GLN A 31 6.50 -0.49 7.40
CA GLN A 31 6.75 0.78 6.75
C GLN A 31 7.32 0.58 5.34
N VAL A 32 7.04 1.53 4.46
CA VAL A 32 7.71 1.71 3.15
C VAL A 32 8.25 3.13 3.10
N ASP A 33 9.56 3.29 2.92
CA ASP A 33 10.26 4.58 2.92
C ASP A 33 9.92 5.49 4.13
N GLY A 34 9.69 4.90 5.30
CA GLY A 34 9.31 5.64 6.52
C GLY A 34 7.86 6.11 6.57
N TYR A 35 7.01 5.62 5.67
CA TYR A 35 5.56 5.79 5.70
C TYR A 35 4.90 4.52 6.25
N PRO A 36 4.01 4.64 7.26
CA PRO A 36 3.26 3.50 7.78
C PRO A 36 2.46 2.81 6.69
N MET A 37 2.48 1.49 6.68
CA MET A 37 1.71 0.69 5.73
C MET A 37 1.10 -0.55 6.37
N VAL A 38 0.06 -1.10 5.75
CA VAL A 38 -0.48 -2.41 6.08
C VAL A 38 -0.64 -3.24 4.82
N THR A 39 -0.15 -4.47 4.88
CA THR A 39 -0.35 -5.47 3.83
C THR A 39 -1.72 -6.12 4.02
N THR A 40 -2.57 -6.07 2.98
CA THR A 40 -3.81 -6.84 2.91
C THR A 40 -3.47 -8.31 2.80
N GLN A 41 -4.33 -9.17 3.34
CA GLN A 41 -4.05 -10.60 3.47
C GLN A 41 -3.56 -11.17 2.12
N PRO A 42 -2.26 -11.53 2.01
CA PRO A 42 -1.68 -11.86 0.72
C PRO A 42 -2.29 -13.16 0.23
N LEU A 43 -2.87 -13.14 -0.97
CA LEU A 43 -3.18 -14.35 -1.70
C LEU A 43 -1.89 -14.81 -2.40
N SER A 44 -1.77 -16.10 -2.70
CA SER A 44 -0.57 -16.66 -3.34
C SER A 44 -0.19 -15.98 -4.66
N THR A 45 -1.14 -15.27 -5.28
CA THR A 45 -0.97 -14.56 -6.55
C THR A 45 -1.30 -13.08 -6.47
N SER A 46 -1.56 -12.50 -5.30
CA SER A 46 -1.82 -11.05 -5.21
C SER A 46 -1.42 -10.45 -3.87
N CYS A 47 -1.02 -9.18 -3.93
CA CYS A 47 -0.70 -8.40 -2.74
C CYS A 47 -1.26 -6.99 -2.87
N GLY A 48 -2.07 -6.60 -1.89
CA GLY A 48 -2.51 -5.23 -1.70
C GLY A 48 -1.78 -4.60 -0.53
N ILE A 49 -1.38 -3.34 -0.65
CA ILE A 49 -0.83 -2.57 0.46
C ILE A 49 -1.58 -1.24 0.57
N TYR A 50 -1.94 -0.85 1.79
CA TYR A 50 -2.37 0.49 2.13
C TYR A 50 -1.17 1.26 2.69
N VAL A 51 -0.93 2.47 2.21
CA VAL A 51 0.18 3.31 2.65
C VAL A 51 -0.37 4.67 3.06
N SER A 52 -0.01 5.14 4.26
CA SER A 52 -0.40 6.46 4.75
C SER A 52 0.66 7.48 4.32
N ALA A 53 0.31 8.32 3.34
CA ALA A 53 1.19 9.41 2.89
C ALA A 53 1.21 10.56 3.92
N THR A 54 0.08 10.80 4.58
CA THR A 54 -0.07 11.74 5.70
C THR A 54 -0.94 11.08 6.78
N PRO A 55 -1.18 11.71 7.95
CA PRO A 55 -2.16 11.22 8.92
C PRO A 55 -3.59 11.10 8.35
N GLN A 56 -3.89 11.82 7.27
CA GLN A 56 -5.23 11.93 6.66
C GLN A 56 -5.32 11.25 5.30
N ASP A 57 -4.21 11.15 4.57
CA ASP A 57 -4.17 10.64 3.21
C ASP A 57 -3.61 9.22 3.16
N THR A 58 -4.31 8.34 2.47
CA THR A 58 -3.93 6.95 2.26
C THR A 58 -4.09 6.60 0.80
N PHE A 59 -3.16 5.83 0.25
CA PHE A 59 -3.30 5.24 -1.06
C PHE A 59 -3.14 3.72 -1.00
N VAL A 60 -3.64 3.05 -2.02
CA VAL A 60 -3.60 1.60 -2.15
C VAL A 60 -2.87 1.22 -3.42
N VAL A 61 -2.01 0.22 -3.29
CA VAL A 61 -1.37 -0.46 -4.42
C VAL A 61 -1.80 -1.92 -4.37
N ASP A 62 -2.50 -2.36 -5.41
CA ASP A 62 -2.88 -3.76 -5.62
C ASP A 62 -2.07 -4.32 -6.79
N VAL A 63 -1.32 -5.39 -6.53
CA VAL A 63 -0.53 -6.12 -7.52
C VAL A 63 -1.05 -7.55 -7.62
N ASP A 64 -1.51 -7.91 -8.81
CA ASP A 64 -1.83 -9.30 -9.16
C ASP A 64 -0.71 -9.89 -10.02
N ALA A 65 -0.20 -11.05 -9.64
CA ALA A 65 0.64 -11.92 -10.45
C ALA A 65 -0.19 -12.49 -11.60
N THR A 66 -0.26 -11.73 -12.69
CA THR A 66 -0.56 -12.28 -14.02
C THR A 66 0.73 -12.91 -14.54
N GLU A 67 0.68 -14.19 -14.93
CA GLU A 67 1.80 -15.02 -15.41
C GLU A 67 3.04 -14.20 -15.80
N SER A 68 3.97 -14.04 -14.86
CA SER A 68 5.24 -13.36 -15.12
C SER A 68 6.35 -14.39 -15.03
N ASP A 69 7.11 -14.48 -16.10
CA ASP A 69 8.32 -15.29 -16.23
C ASP A 69 9.51 -14.73 -15.44
N ARG A 70 9.41 -13.46 -15.02
CA ARG A 70 10.43 -12.74 -14.27
C ARG A 70 10.45 -13.12 -12.78
N PRO A 71 11.56 -13.67 -12.26
CA PRO A 71 11.66 -14.07 -10.85
C PRO A 71 11.40 -12.93 -9.88
N GLU A 72 11.80 -11.70 -10.22
CA GLU A 72 11.61 -10.50 -9.41
C GLU A 72 10.14 -10.09 -9.25
N HIS A 73 9.23 -10.64 -10.06
CA HIS A 73 7.79 -10.39 -9.97
C HIS A 73 7.03 -11.48 -9.22
N ARG A 74 7.71 -12.54 -8.77
CA ARG A 74 7.09 -13.62 -7.98
C ARG A 74 6.68 -13.17 -6.58
N ASP A 75 7.44 -12.26 -5.99
CA ASP A 75 7.07 -11.62 -4.74
C ASP A 75 6.21 -10.38 -5.04
N THR A 76 4.90 -10.61 -5.15
CA THR A 76 3.90 -9.56 -5.43
C THR A 76 3.92 -8.45 -4.37
N CYS A 77 4.28 -8.76 -3.12
CA CYS A 77 4.38 -7.77 -2.06
C CYS A 77 5.64 -6.91 -2.17
N ALA A 78 6.78 -7.49 -2.56
CA ALA A 78 7.98 -6.72 -2.87
C ALA A 78 7.73 -5.77 -4.06
N VAL A 79 7.02 -6.24 -5.09
CA VAL A 79 6.61 -5.39 -6.23
C VAL A 79 5.68 -4.28 -5.76
N ALA A 80 4.68 -4.59 -4.95
CA ALA A 80 3.74 -3.58 -4.41
C ALA A 80 4.49 -2.50 -3.61
N LYS A 81 5.43 -2.89 -2.73
CA LYS A 81 6.29 -1.96 -1.97
C LYS A 81 7.12 -1.07 -2.89
N ARG A 82 7.75 -1.65 -3.92
CA ARG A 82 8.53 -0.87 -4.91
C ARG A 82 7.66 0.15 -5.63
N VAL A 83 6.44 -0.21 -6.01
CA VAL A 83 5.50 0.73 -6.63
C VAL A 83 5.09 1.82 -5.65
N ALA A 84 4.80 1.49 -4.40
CA ALA A 84 4.51 2.49 -3.37
C ALA A 84 5.67 3.48 -3.17
N SER A 85 6.92 3.00 -3.11
CA SER A 85 8.11 3.86 -3.06
C SER A 85 8.16 4.85 -4.24
N MET A 86 7.86 4.39 -5.46
CA MET A 86 7.82 5.26 -6.64
C MET A 86 6.69 6.30 -6.57
N VAL A 87 5.53 5.95 -5.99
CA VAL A 87 4.44 6.92 -5.78
C VAL A 87 4.88 7.96 -4.75
N LEU A 88 5.44 7.52 -3.62
CA LEU A 88 5.88 8.39 -2.53
C LEU A 88 6.96 9.38 -2.96
N SER A 89 7.91 8.97 -3.81
CA SER A 89 8.98 9.86 -4.31
C SER A 89 8.48 10.98 -5.22
N ASN A 90 7.24 10.89 -5.70
CA ASN A 90 6.59 11.89 -6.53
C ASN A 90 5.56 12.74 -5.76
N LEU A 91 5.35 12.48 -4.47
CA LEU A 91 4.50 13.32 -3.63
C LEU A 91 5.30 14.55 -3.13
N PRO A 92 4.62 15.68 -2.86
CA PRO A 92 5.25 16.81 -2.20
C PRO A 92 5.95 16.36 -0.89
N ALA A 93 7.09 16.97 -0.59
CA ALA A 93 7.84 16.66 0.63
C ALA A 93 6.95 16.83 1.88
N LYS A 94 7.19 15.99 2.91
CA LYS A 94 6.51 16.10 4.22
C LYS A 94 6.70 17.53 4.75
N ASN A 95 5.63 18.31 4.77
CA ASN A 95 5.58 19.55 5.57
C ASN A 95 5.43 19.20 7.04
#